data_AF-A0A971YSG9-F1
#
_entry.id   AF-A0A971YSG9-F1
#
_cell.length_a   1.000
_cell.length_b   1.000
_cell.length_c   1.000
_cell.angle_alpha   90.00
_cell.angle_beta   90.00
_cell.angle_gamma   90.00
#
_symmetry.space_group_name_H-M   'P 1'
#
loop_
_entity.id
_entity.type
_entity.pdbx_description
1 polymer ?
#
loop_
_entity_poly.entity_id
_entity_poly.type
_entity_poly.pdbx_seq_one_letter_code
_entity_poly.pdbx_strand_id
1 'polypeptide(L)'
;PDTGIWELADPVTTFGCTSGLRNQMRCGVKYKMLVDQLHAQGKSFAEIEEAIEEAKANELGPDSMQAEGTTPRRLTDILATLADLVSGSADAGTPVVLIKGIYQG
;
A
#
# COMPACT_ATOMS: atom_id res chain seq x y z
N PRO A 1 -13.15 13.04 -1.10
CA PRO A 1 -12.06 12.11 -0.75
C PRO A 1 -12.55 10.66 -0.83
N ASP A 2 -12.09 9.91 -1.81
CA ASP A 2 -12.36 8.48 -2.06
C ASP A 2 -12.02 7.52 -0.90
N THR A 3 -11.13 7.92 0.03
CA THR A 3 -10.62 7.14 1.16
C THR A 3 -10.77 7.82 2.52
N GLY A 4 -11.30 9.06 2.54
CA GLY A 4 -11.72 9.75 3.77
C GLY A 4 -10.61 10.36 4.63
N ILE A 5 -9.33 10.22 4.28
CA ILE A 5 -8.21 10.73 5.09
C ILE A 5 -7.08 11.24 4.17
N TRP A 6 -7.14 12.54 3.85
CA TRP A 6 -6.08 13.35 3.21
C TRP A 6 -5.81 13.15 1.71
N GLU A 7 -6.74 13.60 0.85
CA GLU A 7 -6.60 13.54 -0.62
C GLU A 7 -6.27 14.88 -1.31
N LEU A 8 -5.99 15.94 -0.55
CA LEU A 8 -5.85 17.27 -1.14
C LEU A 8 -4.65 17.38 -2.12
N ALA A 9 -3.65 16.52 -1.96
CA ALA A 9 -2.45 16.46 -2.81
C ALA A 9 -2.32 15.14 -3.58
N ASP A 10 -3.35 14.27 -3.53
CA ASP A 10 -3.29 13.01 -4.26
C ASP A 10 -3.50 13.26 -5.75
N PRO A 11 -2.62 12.76 -6.63
CA PRO A 11 -2.74 13.00 -8.06
C PRO A 11 -4.02 12.33 -8.58
N VAL A 12 -4.91 13.13 -9.16
CA VAL A 12 -6.08 12.61 -9.87
C VAL A 12 -5.60 11.97 -11.16
N THR A 13 -5.65 10.64 -11.21
CA THR A 13 -5.03 9.87 -12.29
C THR A 13 -6.08 9.10 -13.08
N THR A 14 -5.98 9.14 -14.40
CA THR A 14 -6.88 8.40 -15.28
C THR A 14 -6.15 7.16 -15.80
N PHE A 15 -6.54 5.98 -15.33
CA PHE A 15 -5.96 4.70 -15.76
C PHE A 15 -6.88 3.90 -16.67
N GLY A 16 -6.31 3.38 -17.75
CA GLY A 16 -6.78 2.12 -18.34
C GLY A 16 -6.21 0.97 -17.52
N CYS A 17 -7.05 0.29 -16.73
CA CYS A 17 -6.66 -0.87 -15.94
C CYS A 17 -7.59 -2.06 -16.18
N THR A 18 -7.09 -3.27 -15.91
CA THR A 18 -7.91 -4.48 -15.90
C THR A 18 -8.90 -4.44 -14.73
N SER A 19 -10.07 -5.07 -14.90
CA SER A 19 -11.14 -5.07 -13.89
C SER A 19 -10.69 -5.60 -12.52
N GLY A 20 -9.79 -6.58 -12.50
CA GLY A 20 -9.24 -7.16 -11.26
C GLY A 20 -8.45 -6.16 -10.38
N LEU A 21 -7.99 -5.04 -10.95
CA LEU A 21 -7.20 -4.03 -10.23
C LEU A 21 -8.05 -2.90 -9.64
N ARG A 22 -9.23 -2.63 -10.21
CA ARG A 22 -9.98 -1.37 -10.01
C ARG A 22 -10.42 -1.12 -8.55
N ASN A 23 -10.56 -2.18 -7.77
CA ASN A 23 -11.02 -2.13 -6.38
C ASN A 23 -9.98 -2.68 -5.39
N GLN A 24 -8.73 -2.86 -5.82
CA GLN A 24 -7.67 -3.38 -4.95
C GLN A 24 -7.12 -2.24 -4.07
N MET A 25 -7.18 -2.47 -2.77
CA MET A 25 -6.63 -1.57 -1.76
C MET A 25 -5.37 -2.19 -1.17
N ARG A 26 -4.28 -1.43 -1.17
CA ARG A 26 -3.11 -1.78 -0.37
C ARG A 26 -3.36 -1.34 1.07
N CYS A 27 -3.46 -2.33 1.95
CA CYS A 27 -3.45 -2.13 3.40
C CYS A 27 -2.06 -2.52 3.96
N GLY A 28 -1.79 -2.14 5.20
CA GLY A 28 -0.53 -2.49 5.85
C GLY A 28 -0.70 -2.64 7.35
N VAL A 29 0.27 -3.33 7.96
CA VAL A 29 0.40 -3.42 9.42
C VAL A 29 1.27 -2.29 9.94
N LYS A 30 0.99 -1.81 11.15
CA LYS A 30 1.89 -0.93 11.90
C LYS A 30 3.15 -1.68 12.35
N TYR A 31 4.07 -1.92 11.41
CA TYR A 31 5.28 -2.72 11.62
C TYR A 31 6.06 -2.28 12.87
N LYS A 32 6.35 -0.97 12.99
CA LYS A 32 7.12 -0.43 14.11
C LYS A 32 6.43 -0.65 15.46
N MET A 33 5.10 -0.48 15.51
CA MET A 33 4.32 -0.70 16.72
C MET A 33 4.40 -2.17 17.17
N LEU A 34 4.21 -3.11 16.22
CA LEU A 34 4.30 -4.54 16.51
C LEU A 34 5.68 -4.92 17.03
N VAL A 35 6.75 -4.46 16.36
CA VAL A 35 8.13 -4.69 16.80
C VAL A 35 8.34 -4.16 18.22
N ASP A 36 7.95 -2.92 18.51
CA ASP A 36 8.18 -2.30 19.81
C ASP A 36 7.41 -3.00 20.94
N GLN A 37 6.16 -3.37 20.68
CA GLN A 37 5.31 -4.08 21.64
C GLN A 37 5.88 -5.46 21.98
N LEU A 38 6.24 -6.26 20.96
CA LEU A 38 6.74 -7.61 21.17
C LEU A 38 8.14 -7.62 21.77
N HIS A 39 8.99 -6.66 21.40
CA HIS A 39 10.29 -6.47 22.03
C HIS A 39 10.15 -6.07 23.51
N ALA A 40 9.20 -5.20 23.85
CA ALA A 40 8.92 -4.84 25.25
C ALA A 40 8.37 -6.03 26.07
N GLN A 41 7.72 -7.01 25.43
CA GLN A 41 7.30 -8.27 26.05
C GLN A 41 8.45 -9.27 26.22
N GLY A 42 9.67 -8.94 25.77
CA GLY A 42 10.84 -9.80 25.89
C GLY A 42 10.90 -10.92 24.84
N LYS A 43 10.13 -10.81 23.74
CA LYS A 43 10.20 -11.80 22.65
C LYS A 43 11.54 -11.71 21.90
N SER A 44 11.99 -12.86 21.41
CA SER A 44 13.16 -12.94 20.54
C SER A 44 12.87 -12.38 19.15
N PHE A 45 13.92 -12.01 18.41
CA PHE A 45 13.79 -11.50 17.03
C PHE A 45 13.06 -12.48 16.11
N ALA A 46 13.30 -13.79 16.25
CA ALA A 46 12.64 -14.81 15.43
C ALA A 46 11.12 -14.85 15.66
N GLU A 47 10.68 -14.77 16.92
CA GLU A 47 9.25 -14.73 17.27
C GLU A 47 8.58 -13.42 16.82
N ILE A 48 9.34 -12.32 16.77
CA ILE A 48 8.85 -11.03 16.26
C ILE A 48 8.65 -11.10 14.75
N GLU A 49 9.61 -11.65 13.99
CA GLU A 49 9.47 -11.84 12.55
C GLU A 49 8.28 -12.73 12.22
N GLU A 50 8.14 -13.87 12.91
CA GLU A 50 7.03 -14.80 12.71
C GLU A 50 5.67 -14.13 12.96
N ALA A 51 5.54 -13.38 14.06
CA ALA A 51 4.31 -12.65 14.37
C ALA A 51 3.98 -11.54 13.35
N ILE A 52 4.99 -10.92 12.73
CA ILE A 52 4.79 -9.91 11.69
C ILE A 52 4.32 -10.55 10.39
N GLU A 53 4.89 -11.68 9.99
CA GLU A 53 4.44 -12.41 8.81
C GLU A 53 3.03 -12.95 8.98
N GLU A 54 2.68 -13.46 10.16
CA GLU A 54 1.30 -13.84 10.49
C GLU A 54 0.33 -12.65 10.43
N ALA A 55 0.72 -11.50 10.97
CA ALA A 55 -0.08 -10.29 10.92
C ALA A 55 -0.26 -9.74 9.49
N LYS A 56 0.71 -9.93 8.59
CA LYS A 56 0.59 -9.58 7.17
C LYS A 56 -0.26 -10.55 6.37
N ALA A 57 -0.21 -11.84 6.71
CA ALA A 57 -0.97 -12.90 6.03
C ALA A 57 -2.47 -12.82 6.37
N ASN A 58 -2.81 -12.34 7.56
CA ASN A 58 -4.18 -12.04 7.92
C ASN A 58 -4.65 -10.78 7.17
N GLU A 59 -5.75 -10.88 6.43
CA GLU A 59 -6.47 -9.72 5.89
C GLU A 59 -7.06 -8.93 7.06
N LEU A 60 -6.24 -8.05 7.64
CA LEU A 60 -6.67 -7.17 8.70
C LEU A 60 -7.70 -6.21 8.12
N GLY A 61 -8.94 -6.40 8.55
CA GLY A 61 -10.01 -5.45 8.23
C GLY A 61 -9.60 -4.03 8.66
N PRO A 62 -10.17 -3.00 8.00
CA PRO A 62 -9.84 -1.59 8.27
C PRO A 62 -10.03 -1.18 9.74
N ASP A 63 -10.85 -1.92 10.49
CA ASP A 63 -11.14 -1.69 11.93
C ASP A 63 -10.18 -2.40 12.88
N SER A 64 -9.17 -3.12 12.37
CA SER A 64 -8.16 -3.75 13.22
C SER A 64 -7.23 -2.70 13.83
N MET A 65 -7.03 -2.75 15.15
CA MET A 65 -6.04 -1.94 15.88
C MET A 65 -4.63 -2.00 15.26
N GLN A 66 -4.32 -3.13 14.61
CA GLN A 66 -3.03 -3.39 13.94
C GLN A 66 -2.90 -2.65 12.59
N ALA A 67 -4.03 -2.28 11.98
CA ALA A 67 -4.14 -1.55 10.72
C ALA A 67 -4.62 -0.08 10.91
N GLU A 68 -5.19 0.26 12.07
CA GLU A 68 -5.66 1.62 12.40
C GLU A 68 -4.54 2.64 12.18
N GLY A 69 -4.82 3.83 11.64
CA GLY A 69 -3.79 4.86 11.38
C GLY A 69 -2.78 4.52 10.29
N THR A 70 -2.88 3.36 9.64
CA THR A 70 -2.35 3.20 8.28
C THR A 70 -3.32 3.86 7.30
N THR A 71 -2.82 4.40 6.20
CA THR A 71 -3.66 4.97 5.15
C THR A 71 -3.84 3.91 4.06
N PRO A 72 -5.01 3.26 3.96
CA PRO A 72 -5.29 2.36 2.85
C PRO A 72 -5.21 3.16 1.55
N ARG A 73 -4.51 2.63 0.55
CA ARG A 73 -4.33 3.35 -0.72
C ARG A 73 -4.75 2.48 -1.89
N ARG A 74 -5.51 3.05 -2.82
CA ARG A 74 -5.89 2.32 -4.04
C ARG A 74 -4.62 1.96 -4.80
N LEU A 75 -4.57 0.73 -5.28
CA LEU A 75 -3.38 0.25 -5.99
C LEU A 75 -3.13 1.06 -7.26
N THR A 76 -4.18 1.56 -7.91
CA THR A 76 -4.09 2.49 -9.05
C THR A 76 -3.30 3.75 -8.72
N ASP A 77 -3.50 4.33 -7.55
CA ASP A 77 -2.89 5.60 -7.18
C ASP A 77 -1.40 5.40 -6.89
N ILE A 78 -1.05 4.27 -6.26
CA ILE A 78 0.35 3.87 -6.05
C ILE A 78 1.06 3.69 -7.40
N LEU A 79 0.42 2.99 -8.33
CA LEU A 79 0.97 2.76 -9.67
C LEU A 79 1.13 4.07 -10.45
N ALA A 80 0.25 5.04 -10.23
CA ALA A 80 0.40 6.38 -10.78
C ALA A 80 1.62 7.10 -10.28
N THR A 81 1.81 7.13 -8.96
CA THR A 81 3.00 7.74 -8.38
C THR A 81 4.27 7.05 -8.87
N LEU A 82 4.26 5.72 -9.02
CA LEU A 82 5.39 4.98 -9.57
C LEU A 82 5.64 5.32 -11.05
N ALA A 83 4.59 5.39 -11.86
CA ALA A 83 4.69 5.75 -13.26
C ALA A 83 5.26 7.17 -13.42
N ASP A 84 4.73 8.14 -12.66
CA ASP A 84 5.21 9.52 -12.62
C ASP A 84 6.68 9.61 -12.20
N LEU A 85 7.07 8.88 -11.14
CA LEU A 85 8.47 8.81 -10.68
C LEU A 85 9.41 8.28 -11.75
N VAL A 86 8.98 7.26 -12.52
CA VAL A 86 9.82 6.60 -13.53
C VAL A 86 9.86 7.40 -14.84
N SER A 87 8.73 7.96 -15.27
CA SER A 87 8.68 8.73 -16.51
C SER A 87 9.31 10.11 -16.36
N GLY A 88 9.26 10.68 -15.15
CA GLY A 88 9.66 12.04 -14.89
C GLY A 88 8.79 13.06 -15.64
N SER A 89 9.13 14.34 -15.47
CA SER A 89 8.41 15.48 -16.05
C SER A 89 9.13 16.15 -17.23
N ALA A 90 10.20 15.53 -17.73
CA ALA A 90 11.09 16.13 -18.74
C ALA A 90 10.52 16.04 -20.17
N ASP A 91 11.21 16.69 -21.12
CA ASP A 91 10.85 16.93 -22.53
C ASP A 91 10.58 15.68 -23.40
N ALA A 92 10.46 14.49 -22.82
CA ALA A 92 10.21 13.22 -23.50
C ALA A 92 8.79 13.10 -24.11
N GLY A 93 7.96 14.14 -24.03
CA GLY A 93 6.60 14.17 -24.58
C GLY A 93 5.55 13.56 -23.64
N THR A 94 4.60 12.80 -24.18
CA THR A 94 3.56 12.09 -23.42
C THR A 94 3.87 10.58 -23.40
N PRO A 95 4.68 10.09 -22.44
CA PRO A 95 5.08 8.70 -22.41
C PRO A 95 3.89 7.78 -22.08
N VAL A 96 3.83 6.63 -22.76
CA VAL A 96 2.91 5.55 -22.40
C VAL A 96 3.64 4.56 -21.49
N VAL A 97 3.19 4.44 -20.24
CA VAL A 97 3.75 3.51 -19.27
C VAL A 97 2.89 2.24 -19.21
N LEU A 98 3.48 1.11 -19.59
CA LEU A 98 2.83 -0.21 -19.50
C LEU A 98 3.24 -0.91 -18.21
N ILE A 99 2.27 -1.13 -17.33
CA ILE A 99 2.46 -1.80 -16.05
C ILE A 99 1.86 -3.22 -16.14
N LYS A 100 2.65 -4.25 -15.81
CA LYS A 100 2.25 -5.67 -15.88
C LYS A 100 2.68 -6.42 -14.63
N GLY A 101 1.95 -7.49 -14.29
CA GLY A 101 2.31 -8.43 -13.22
C GLY A 101 2.06 -7.93 -11.78
N ILE A 102 1.31 -6.83 -11.61
CA ILE A 102 1.06 -6.23 -10.29
C ILE A 102 0.00 -6.99 -9.48
N TYR A 103 -0.95 -7.63 -10.16
CA TYR A 103 -2.00 -8.41 -9.51
C TYR A 103 -1.99 -9.83 -10.09
N GLN A 104 -1.79 -10.79 -9.19
CA GLN A 104 -1.95 -12.22 -9.44
C GLN A 104 -3.11 -12.68 -8.56
N GLY A 105 -4.32 -12.41 -9.03
CA GLY A 105 -5.55 -12.97 -8.45
C GLY A 105 -5.88 -14.31 -9.08
#